data_AF-A0A8K1SUF8-F1
#
_entry.id   AF-A0A8K1SUF8-F1
#
_cell.length_a   1.000
_cell.length_b   1.000
_cell.length_c   1.000
_cell.angle_alpha   90.00
_cell.angle_beta   90.00
_cell.angle_gamma   90.00
#
_symmetry.space_group_name_H-M   'P 1'
#
loop_
_entity.id
_entity.type
_entity.pdbx_description
1 polymer ?
#
loop_
_entity_poly.entity_id
_entity_poly.type
_entity_poly.pdbx_seq_one_letter_code
_entity_poly.pdbx_strand_id
1 'polypeptide(L)'
;MKNLFFIKTHSFSLLLRLMFNFKKSVLIFFLALSLPLAAFADVAGLTKCSESGPFNKRFDASVKKLEVRIKKYEPGSPPALALEQQITRTKQRFTRYSNSELLCGKEGLPHLITDGRWDHAVEFVIPGMMFLYISGWIGWAGRSYLNTVGATSNPTEKEIILDVPLALKIMSSGFIWPVSAWQEFTTGNFLVPDSEITVSPR
;
A
#
# COMPACT_ATOMS: atom_id res chain seq x y z
N MET A 1 44.97 38.35 -29.01
CA MET A 1 44.03 39.16 -28.18
C MET A 1 42.56 38.71 -28.21
N LYS A 2 42.16 37.69 -29.00
CA LYS A 2 40.75 37.22 -29.06
C LYS A 2 40.40 36.08 -28.08
N ASN A 3 41.37 35.29 -27.60
CA ASN A 3 41.11 34.14 -26.73
C ASN A 3 40.94 34.45 -25.23
N LEU A 4 41.42 35.59 -24.73
CA LEU A 4 41.25 35.95 -23.30
C LEU A 4 39.87 36.54 -22.99
N PHE A 5 39.24 37.23 -23.95
CA PHE A 5 37.93 37.85 -23.75
C PHE A 5 36.81 36.81 -23.67
N PHE A 6 36.91 35.75 -24.49
CA PHE A 6 35.89 34.69 -24.56
C PHE A 6 35.84 33.81 -23.29
N ILE A 7 36.99 33.54 -22.66
CA ILE A 7 37.06 32.78 -21.41
C ILE A 7 36.48 33.59 -20.24
N LYS A 8 36.75 34.90 -20.19
CA LYS A 8 36.26 35.78 -19.13
C LYS A 8 34.75 35.98 -19.18
N THR A 9 34.14 36.06 -20.37
CA THR A 9 32.69 36.16 -20.55
C THR A 9 31.96 34.84 -20.22
N HIS A 10 32.55 33.69 -20.55
CA HIS A 10 31.95 32.38 -20.26
C HIS A 10 31.99 32.03 -18.77
N SER A 11 33.09 32.37 -18.08
CA SER A 11 33.23 32.19 -16.63
C SER A 11 32.28 33.10 -15.83
N PHE A 12 32.09 34.36 -16.24
CA PHE A 12 31.16 35.30 -15.60
C PHE A 12 29.69 34.89 -15.77
N SER A 13 29.31 34.41 -16.97
CA SER A 13 27.97 33.86 -17.25
C SER A 13 27.68 32.60 -16.42
N LEU A 14 28.66 31.72 -16.24
CA LEU A 14 28.55 30.51 -15.41
C LEU A 14 28.37 30.88 -13.93
N LEU A 15 29.16 31.84 -13.44
CA LEU A 15 29.09 32.32 -12.05
C LEU A 15 27.74 32.99 -11.74
N LEU A 16 27.23 33.81 -12.68
CA LEU A 16 25.94 34.49 -12.54
C LEU A 16 24.76 33.50 -12.53
N ARG A 17 24.82 32.43 -13.35
CA ARG A 17 23.83 31.34 -13.34
C ARG A 17 23.87 30.52 -12.04
N LEU A 18 25.06 30.25 -11.50
CA LEU A 18 25.24 29.56 -10.21
C LEU A 18 24.66 30.38 -9.04
N MET A 19 24.91 31.69 -9.00
CA MET A 19 24.36 32.57 -7.96
C MET A 19 22.83 32.71 -8.04
N PHE A 20 22.25 32.67 -9.24
CA PHE A 20 20.80 32.75 -9.44
C PHE A 20 20.06 31.47 -9.02
N ASN A 21 20.66 30.30 -9.29
CA ASN A 21 20.13 29.01 -8.86
C ASN A 21 20.25 28.82 -7.34
N PHE A 22 21.31 29.34 -6.72
CA PHE A 22 21.48 29.32 -5.27
C PHE A 22 20.41 30.14 -4.54
N LYS A 23 20.09 31.36 -5.02
CA LYS A 23 19.02 32.19 -4.43
C LYS A 23 17.63 31.56 -4.51
N LYS A 24 17.31 30.89 -5.62
CA LYS A 24 16.03 30.16 -5.78
C LYS A 24 15.94 28.96 -4.83
N SER A 25 17.04 28.24 -4.65
CA SER A 25 17.11 27.09 -3.73
C SER A 25 16.92 27.51 -2.26
N VAL A 26 17.52 28.64 -1.85
CA VAL A 26 17.38 29.17 -0.48
C VAL A 26 15.95 29.66 -0.20
N LEU A 27 15.27 30.29 -1.17
CA LEU A 27 13.90 30.76 -1.00
C LEU A 27 12.90 29.58 -0.88
N ILE A 28 13.10 28.50 -1.64
CA ILE A 28 12.30 27.28 -1.55
C ILE A 28 12.51 26.57 -0.20
N PHE A 29 13.76 26.54 0.29
CA PHE A 29 14.09 25.98 1.60
C PHE A 29 13.45 26.77 2.76
N PHE A 30 13.42 28.10 2.67
CA PHE A 30 12.77 28.95 3.69
C PHE A 30 11.23 28.85 3.66
N LEU A 31 10.62 28.66 2.48
CA LEU A 31 9.17 28.48 2.34
C LEU A 31 8.70 27.09 2.82
N ALA A 32 9.56 26.08 2.73
CA ALA A 32 9.30 24.74 3.28
C ALA A 32 9.38 24.69 4.81
N LEU A 33 10.14 25.59 5.44
CA LEU A 33 10.29 25.66 6.91
C LEU A 33 9.13 26.38 7.61
N SER A 34 8.30 27.12 6.87
CA SER A 34 7.11 27.81 7.39
C SER A 34 5.83 26.98 7.35
N LEU A 35 5.90 25.67 7.08
CA LEU A 35 4.75 24.78 7.20
C LEU A 35 4.37 24.66 8.68
N PRO A 36 3.08 24.83 9.04
CA PRO A 36 2.64 24.73 10.43
C PRO A 36 2.97 23.34 10.97
N LEU A 37 3.58 23.30 12.16
CA LEU A 37 3.80 22.09 12.92
C LEU A 37 2.47 21.33 13.10
N ALA A 38 2.51 20.06 12.71
CA ALA A 38 1.49 19.02 12.90
C ALA A 38 0.25 19.44 13.70
N ALA A 39 -0.85 19.69 12.99
CA ALA A 39 -2.16 19.69 13.62
C ALA A 39 -2.50 18.25 14.01
N PHE A 40 -2.53 17.95 15.31
CA PHE A 40 -3.16 16.73 15.84
C PHE A 40 -4.66 16.85 15.62
N ALA A 41 -5.12 16.49 14.43
CA ALA A 41 -6.54 16.38 14.16
C ALA A 41 -7.06 15.16 14.95
N ASP A 42 -7.76 15.46 16.05
CA ASP A 42 -8.57 14.52 16.82
C ASP A 42 -9.58 13.87 15.87
N VAL A 43 -9.37 12.59 15.53
CA VAL A 43 -10.22 11.91 14.55
C VAL A 43 -11.50 11.49 15.23
N ALA A 44 -12.59 12.20 14.93
CA ALA A 44 -13.97 11.83 15.31
C ALA A 44 -14.20 11.58 16.82
N GLY A 45 -13.37 12.14 17.71
CA GLY A 45 -13.47 11.93 19.16
C GLY A 45 -13.09 10.51 19.61
N LEU A 46 -12.26 9.82 18.83
CA LEU A 46 -11.73 8.50 19.15
C LEU A 46 -10.44 8.64 19.97
N THR A 47 -10.31 7.84 21.03
CA THR A 47 -9.12 7.84 21.91
C THR A 47 -8.20 6.69 21.55
N LYS A 48 -6.90 6.77 21.86
CA LYS A 48 -5.98 5.63 21.68
C LYS A 48 -6.49 4.39 22.42
N CYS A 49 -6.41 3.22 21.78
CA CYS A 49 -6.89 1.98 22.37
C CYS A 49 -6.15 1.59 23.66
N SER A 50 -4.88 1.98 23.83
CA SER A 50 -4.11 1.81 25.06
C SER A 50 -4.71 2.52 26.28
N GLU A 51 -5.35 3.67 26.06
CA GLU A 51 -5.88 4.54 27.11
C GLU A 51 -7.39 4.32 27.33
N SER A 52 -8.03 3.51 26.48
CA SER A 52 -9.47 3.24 26.53
C SER A 52 -9.82 2.29 27.68
N GLY A 53 -10.44 2.82 28.73
CA GLY A 53 -11.02 2.01 29.81
C GLY A 53 -11.99 0.92 29.32
N PRO A 54 -12.92 1.21 28.39
CA PRO A 54 -13.79 0.19 27.79
C PRO A 54 -13.04 -0.94 27.06
N PHE A 55 -11.92 -0.64 26.39
CA PHE A 55 -11.08 -1.64 25.71
C PHE A 55 -10.45 -2.61 26.72
N ASN A 56 -9.90 -2.10 27.82
CA ASN A 56 -9.33 -2.93 28.89
C ASN A 56 -10.40 -3.81 29.57
N LYS A 57 -11.62 -3.29 29.78
CA LYS A 57 -12.74 -4.10 30.28
C LYS A 57 -13.07 -5.28 29.34
N ARG A 58 -12.98 -5.08 28.02
CA ARG A 58 -13.20 -6.17 27.04
C ARG A 58 -12.07 -7.20 27.06
N PHE A 59 -10.83 -6.75 27.24
CA PHE A 59 -9.68 -7.61 27.42
C PHE A 59 -9.89 -8.54 28.62
N ASP A 60 -10.17 -7.98 29.80
CA ASP A 60 -10.39 -8.74 31.04
C ASP A 60 -11.58 -9.69 30.92
N ALA A 61 -12.70 -9.23 30.36
CA ALA A 61 -13.88 -10.07 30.15
C ALA A 61 -13.59 -11.25 29.20
N SER A 62 -12.80 -11.04 28.15
CA SER A 62 -12.42 -12.08 27.19
C SER A 62 -11.51 -13.13 27.81
N VAL A 63 -10.51 -12.69 28.58
CA VAL A 63 -9.58 -13.57 29.29
C VAL A 63 -10.31 -14.34 30.39
N LYS A 64 -11.11 -13.67 31.22
CA LYS A 64 -11.91 -14.32 32.27
C LYS A 64 -12.87 -15.37 31.71
N LYS A 65 -13.50 -15.13 30.56
CA LYS A 65 -14.37 -16.12 29.89
C LYS A 65 -13.61 -17.38 29.47
N LEU A 66 -12.34 -17.25 29.07
CA LEU A 66 -11.47 -18.38 28.73
C LEU A 66 -10.99 -19.11 29.99
N GLU A 67 -10.61 -18.37 31.03
CA GLU A 67 -10.20 -18.92 32.33
C GLU A 67 -11.34 -19.63 33.07
N VAL A 68 -12.59 -19.24 32.86
CA VAL A 68 -13.75 -19.99 33.37
C VAL A 68 -13.92 -21.32 32.61
N ARG A 69 -13.58 -21.36 31.32
CA ARG A 69 -13.66 -22.59 30.51
C ARG A 69 -12.55 -23.58 30.83
N ILE A 70 -11.32 -23.11 31.05
CA ILE A 70 -10.20 -24.01 31.33
C ILE A 70 -10.39 -24.79 32.64
N LYS A 71 -11.03 -24.18 33.65
CA LYS A 71 -11.35 -24.83 34.93
C LYS A 71 -12.28 -26.05 34.82
N LYS A 72 -12.94 -26.26 33.68
CA LYS A 72 -13.78 -27.44 33.42
C LYS A 72 -13.01 -28.65 32.94
N TYR A 73 -11.72 -28.50 32.63
CA TYR A 73 -10.88 -29.54 32.04
C TYR A 73 -9.69 -29.84 32.95
N GLU A 74 -9.27 -31.10 32.96
CA GLU A 74 -8.09 -31.55 33.69
C GLU A 74 -6.81 -30.85 33.16
N PRO A 75 -5.89 -30.42 34.03
CA PRO A 75 -4.61 -29.85 33.61
C PRO A 75 -3.82 -30.86 32.75
N GLY A 76 -3.32 -30.39 31.61
CA GLY A 76 -2.57 -31.23 30.65
C GLY A 76 -3.42 -32.02 29.65
N SER A 77 -4.76 -31.92 29.72
CA SER A 77 -5.62 -32.49 28.68
C SER A 77 -5.50 -31.72 27.35
N PRO A 78 -5.68 -32.35 26.18
CA PRO A 78 -5.69 -31.66 24.89
C PRO A 78 -6.61 -30.42 24.81
N PRO A 79 -7.85 -30.44 25.35
CA PRO A 79 -8.69 -29.24 25.37
C PRO A 79 -8.18 -28.14 26.31
N ALA A 80 -7.52 -28.48 27.44
CA ALA A 80 -6.91 -27.48 28.32
C ALA A 80 -5.76 -26.75 27.61
N LEU A 81 -4.86 -27.49 26.93
CA LEU A 81 -3.75 -26.89 26.17
C LEU A 81 -4.26 -25.96 25.04
N ALA A 82 -5.31 -26.35 24.33
CA ALA A 82 -5.91 -25.52 23.29
C ALA A 82 -6.47 -24.20 23.87
N LEU A 83 -7.07 -24.24 25.06
CA LEU A 83 -7.57 -23.05 25.76
C LEU A 83 -6.44 -22.15 26.25
N GLU A 84 -5.34 -22.71 26.75
CA GLU A 84 -4.14 -21.94 27.12
C GLU A 84 -3.54 -21.21 25.91
N GLN A 85 -3.42 -21.90 24.77
CA GLN A 85 -2.99 -21.27 23.52
C GLN A 85 -3.96 -20.18 23.09
N GLN A 86 -5.26 -20.39 23.24
CA GLN A 86 -6.28 -19.38 22.93
C GLN A 86 -6.17 -18.15 23.85
N ILE A 87 -5.90 -18.34 25.15
CA ILE A 87 -5.64 -17.24 26.10
C ILE A 87 -4.41 -16.46 25.67
N THR A 88 -3.31 -17.15 25.35
CA THR A 88 -2.06 -16.51 24.88
C THR A 88 -2.28 -15.71 23.60
N ARG A 89 -2.96 -16.29 22.59
CA ARG A 89 -3.31 -15.58 21.34
C ARG A 89 -4.20 -14.36 21.61
N THR A 90 -5.14 -14.49 22.54
CA THR A 90 -6.04 -13.38 22.92
C THR A 90 -5.25 -12.25 23.57
N LYS A 91 -4.37 -12.57 24.53
CA LYS A 91 -3.47 -11.59 25.16
C LYS A 91 -2.59 -10.89 24.13
N GLN A 92 -1.92 -11.66 23.27
CA GLN A 92 -1.10 -11.12 22.18
C GLN A 92 -1.90 -10.22 21.23
N ARG A 93 -3.13 -10.57 20.87
CA ARG A 93 -3.98 -9.75 20.00
C ARG A 93 -4.29 -8.39 20.64
N PHE A 94 -4.75 -8.38 21.90
CA PHE A 94 -5.05 -7.12 22.59
C PHE A 94 -3.78 -6.28 22.81
N THR A 95 -2.64 -6.89 23.15
CA THR A 95 -1.35 -6.19 23.24
C THR A 95 -0.94 -5.59 21.90
N ARG A 96 -1.10 -6.30 20.78
CA ARG A 96 -0.81 -5.74 19.44
C ARG A 96 -1.70 -4.53 19.14
N TYR A 97 -3.01 -4.63 19.37
CA TYR A 97 -3.92 -3.50 19.13
C TYR A 97 -3.68 -2.31 20.07
N SER A 98 -3.26 -2.55 21.30
CA SER A 98 -2.87 -1.50 22.26
C SER A 98 -1.56 -0.82 21.89
N ASN A 99 -0.61 -1.56 21.31
CA ASN A 99 0.70 -1.02 20.92
C ASN A 99 0.66 -0.34 19.54
N SER A 100 -0.32 -0.69 18.71
CA SER A 100 -0.60 0.02 17.45
C SER A 100 -1.28 1.36 17.72
N GLU A 101 -1.16 2.30 16.79
CA GLU A 101 -1.81 3.63 16.86
C GLU A 101 -3.32 3.59 16.58
N LEU A 102 -3.96 2.44 16.84
CA LEU A 102 -5.39 2.25 16.63
C LEU A 102 -6.21 3.09 17.60
N LEU A 103 -7.27 3.68 17.06
CA LEU A 103 -8.20 4.50 17.82
C LEU A 103 -9.44 3.70 18.19
N CYS A 104 -9.85 3.80 19.45
CA CYS A 104 -10.99 3.11 20.02
C CYS A 104 -12.14 4.09 20.27
N GLY A 105 -13.35 3.67 19.92
CA GLY A 105 -14.57 4.43 20.24
C GLY A 105 -15.03 4.21 21.68
N LYS A 106 -16.19 4.80 22.03
CA LYS A 106 -16.82 4.65 23.36
C LYS A 106 -17.09 3.19 23.75
N GLU A 107 -17.28 2.33 22.76
CA GLU A 107 -17.50 0.90 22.93
C GLU A 107 -16.23 0.11 23.29
N GLY A 108 -15.04 0.72 23.21
CA GLY A 108 -13.75 0.03 23.40
C GLY A 108 -13.40 -0.93 22.27
N LEU A 109 -13.88 -0.66 21.05
CA LEU A 109 -13.54 -1.41 19.84
C LEU A 109 -12.63 -0.57 18.95
N PRO A 110 -11.55 -1.15 18.39
CA PRO A 110 -10.69 -0.46 17.44
C PRO A 110 -11.45 -0.09 16.17
N HIS A 111 -11.35 1.16 15.74
CA HIS A 111 -11.84 1.68 14.46
C HIS A 111 -10.64 1.97 13.56
N LEU A 112 -10.85 1.84 12.24
CA LEU A 112 -9.84 2.14 11.24
C LEU A 112 -10.17 3.48 10.58
N ILE A 113 -9.14 4.28 10.30
CA ILE A 113 -9.25 5.56 9.61
C ILE A 113 -8.78 5.38 8.16
N THR A 114 -9.68 5.62 7.21
CA THR A 114 -9.42 5.42 5.78
C THR A 114 -9.24 6.73 5.01
N ASP A 115 -9.02 7.85 5.71
CA ASP A 115 -8.97 9.20 5.12
C ASP A 115 -7.68 9.50 4.32
N GLY A 116 -6.72 8.56 4.26
CA GLY A 116 -5.46 8.74 3.54
C GLY A 116 -4.39 9.53 4.30
N ARG A 117 -4.60 9.81 5.60
CA ARG A 117 -3.59 10.43 6.47
C ARG A 117 -2.40 9.50 6.70
N TRP A 118 -1.20 10.05 6.66
CA TRP A 118 0.04 9.28 6.88
C TRP A 118 0.15 8.71 8.30
N ASP A 119 -0.41 9.40 9.30
CA ASP A 119 -0.44 8.94 10.70
C ASP A 119 -1.19 7.60 10.87
N HIS A 120 -2.13 7.28 9.98
CA HIS A 120 -2.89 6.01 9.98
C HIS A 120 -2.70 5.22 8.68
N ALA A 121 -1.62 5.48 7.93
CA ALA A 121 -1.40 4.85 6.62
C ALA A 121 -1.28 3.32 6.70
N VAL A 122 -0.80 2.78 7.83
CA VAL A 122 -0.67 1.33 8.05
C VAL A 122 -2.03 0.64 8.14
N GLU A 123 -3.10 1.37 8.49
CA GLU A 123 -4.44 0.81 8.67
C GLU A 123 -5.13 0.49 7.33
N PHE A 124 -4.93 1.34 6.32
CA PHE A 124 -5.65 1.21 5.05
C PHE A 124 -4.79 1.48 3.81
N VAL A 125 -4.02 2.59 3.79
CA VAL A 125 -3.29 3.01 2.59
C VAL A 125 -2.25 1.98 2.17
N ILE A 126 -1.41 1.53 3.12
CA ILE A 126 -0.33 0.57 2.83
C ILE A 126 -0.91 -0.79 2.40
N PRO A 127 -1.84 -1.42 3.16
CA PRO A 127 -2.49 -2.66 2.72
C PRO A 127 -3.26 -2.50 1.40
N GLY A 128 -3.90 -1.35 1.17
CA GLY A 128 -4.65 -1.06 -0.05
C GLY A 128 -3.75 -0.94 -1.28
N MET A 129 -2.64 -0.22 -1.17
CA MET A 129 -1.64 -0.14 -2.23
C MET A 129 -0.99 -1.50 -2.51
N MET A 130 -0.73 -2.29 -1.46
CA MET A 130 -0.25 -3.66 -1.61
C MET A 130 -1.27 -4.55 -2.34
N PHE A 131 -2.56 -4.42 -2.02
CA PHE A 131 -3.63 -5.12 -2.71
C PHE A 131 -3.67 -4.77 -4.19
N LEU A 132 -3.69 -3.46 -4.53
CA LEU A 132 -3.71 -2.99 -5.92
C LEU A 132 -2.47 -3.45 -6.69
N TYR A 133 -1.30 -3.48 -6.04
CA TYR A 133 -0.08 -3.98 -6.66
C TYR A 133 -0.17 -5.47 -7.00
N ILE A 134 -0.67 -6.30 -6.07
CA ILE A 134 -0.82 -7.74 -6.28
C ILE A 134 -1.89 -8.02 -7.36
N SER A 135 -3.07 -7.39 -7.26
CA SER A 135 -4.14 -7.57 -8.24
C SER A 135 -3.74 -7.06 -9.62
N GLY A 136 -3.01 -5.94 -9.68
CA GLY A 136 -2.47 -5.39 -10.92
C GLY A 136 -1.42 -6.31 -11.56
N TRP A 137 -0.56 -6.93 -10.76
CA TRP A 137 0.39 -7.94 -11.26
C TRP A 137 -0.36 -9.14 -11.87
N ILE A 138 -1.35 -9.69 -11.15
CA ILE A 138 -2.14 -10.82 -11.65
C ILE A 138 -2.85 -10.45 -12.96
N GLY A 139 -3.51 -9.29 -13.00
CA GLY A 139 -4.21 -8.80 -14.19
C GLY A 139 -3.25 -8.57 -15.36
N TRP A 140 -2.08 -7.99 -15.11
CA TRP A 140 -1.06 -7.75 -16.12
C TRP A 140 -0.49 -9.05 -16.70
N ALA A 141 -0.19 -10.03 -15.85
CA ALA A 141 0.29 -11.33 -16.27
C ALA A 141 -0.75 -12.05 -17.14
N GLY A 142 -2.03 -12.02 -16.73
CA GLY A 142 -3.14 -12.58 -17.51
C GLY A 142 -3.28 -11.92 -18.88
N ARG A 143 -3.32 -10.58 -18.93
CA ARG A 143 -3.38 -9.82 -20.20
C ARG A 143 -2.20 -10.15 -21.12
N SER A 144 -0.99 -10.14 -20.58
CA SER A 144 0.23 -10.38 -21.35
C SER A 144 0.26 -11.80 -21.93
N TYR A 145 -0.25 -12.79 -21.18
CA TYR A 145 -0.38 -14.15 -21.66
C TYR A 145 -1.38 -14.27 -22.82
N LEU A 146 -2.59 -13.73 -22.64
CA LEU A 146 -3.64 -13.76 -23.66
C LEU A 146 -3.22 -13.03 -24.94
N ASN A 147 -2.57 -11.86 -24.82
CA ASN A 147 -2.04 -11.13 -25.98
C ASN A 147 -0.98 -11.94 -26.74
N THR A 148 -0.12 -12.69 -26.03
CA THR A 148 0.92 -13.51 -26.67
C THR A 148 0.33 -14.75 -27.36
N VAL A 149 -0.61 -15.41 -26.70
CA VAL A 149 -1.27 -16.61 -27.21
C VAL A 149 -2.22 -16.28 -28.37
N GLY A 150 -2.87 -15.11 -28.35
CA GLY A 150 -3.73 -14.63 -29.43
C GLY A 150 -3.02 -14.47 -30.79
N ALA A 151 -1.70 -14.29 -30.80
CA ALA A 151 -0.89 -14.23 -32.02
C ALA A 151 -0.46 -15.62 -32.55
N THR A 152 -0.79 -16.70 -31.84
CA THR A 152 -0.46 -18.09 -32.23
C THR A 152 -1.51 -18.65 -33.19
N SER A 153 -1.16 -19.67 -33.98
CA SER A 153 -2.08 -20.32 -34.94
C SER A 153 -3.30 -20.98 -34.29
N ASN A 154 -3.21 -21.44 -33.04
CA ASN A 154 -4.32 -22.05 -32.31
C ASN A 154 -4.42 -21.50 -30.87
N PRO A 155 -5.03 -20.31 -30.67
CA PRO A 155 -5.11 -19.67 -29.35
C PRO A 155 -5.95 -20.45 -28.34
N THR A 156 -7.05 -21.08 -28.78
CA THR A 156 -8.01 -21.77 -27.90
C THR A 156 -7.40 -23.00 -27.21
N GLU A 157 -6.49 -23.70 -27.87
CA GLU A 157 -5.76 -24.83 -27.28
C GLU A 157 -4.85 -24.38 -26.14
N LYS A 158 -4.19 -23.23 -26.29
CA LYS A 158 -3.26 -22.67 -25.31
C LYS A 158 -3.95 -22.00 -24.13
N GLU A 159 -5.24 -21.69 -24.25
CA GLU A 159 -6.08 -21.26 -23.12
C GLU A 159 -6.55 -22.45 -22.25
N ILE A 160 -6.84 -23.60 -22.86
CA ILE A 160 -7.24 -24.82 -22.14
C ILE A 160 -6.02 -25.51 -21.54
N ILE A 161 -4.97 -25.70 -22.34
CA ILE A 161 -3.70 -26.31 -21.95
C ILE A 161 -2.65 -25.21 -21.87
N LEU A 162 -2.49 -24.66 -20.66
CA LEU A 162 -1.56 -23.56 -20.44
C LEU A 162 -0.13 -23.96 -20.79
N ASP A 163 0.49 -23.11 -21.59
CA ASP A 163 1.94 -23.11 -21.80
C ASP A 163 2.66 -22.62 -20.53
N VAL A 164 2.95 -23.57 -19.62
CA VAL A 164 3.54 -23.31 -18.30
C VAL A 164 4.89 -22.57 -18.40
N PRO A 165 5.84 -22.93 -19.30
CA PRO A 165 7.07 -22.18 -19.47
C PRO A 165 6.86 -20.71 -19.84
N LEU A 166 5.94 -20.43 -20.78
CA LEU A 166 5.60 -19.06 -21.17
C LEU A 166 4.93 -18.30 -20.02
N ALA A 167 3.98 -18.94 -19.32
CA ALA A 167 3.28 -18.34 -18.20
C ALA A 167 4.25 -17.95 -17.06
N LEU A 168 5.20 -18.82 -16.70
CA LEU A 168 6.22 -18.53 -15.69
C LEU A 168 7.13 -17.35 -16.09
N LYS A 169 7.49 -17.27 -17.37
CA LYS A 169 8.27 -16.15 -17.90
C LYS A 169 7.51 -14.81 -17.80
N ILE A 170 6.23 -14.80 -18.14
CA ILE A 170 5.39 -13.60 -18.06
C ILE A 170 5.08 -13.22 -16.60
N MET A 171 4.83 -14.21 -15.73
CA MET A 171 4.60 -13.96 -14.31
C MET A 171 5.83 -13.36 -13.63
N SER A 172 7.03 -13.83 -13.96
CA SER A 172 8.29 -13.31 -13.40
C SER A 172 8.66 -11.92 -13.92
N SER A 173 8.34 -11.58 -15.18
CA SER A 173 8.55 -10.23 -15.70
C SER A 173 7.48 -9.21 -15.26
N GLY A 174 6.32 -9.69 -14.79
CA GLY A 174 5.18 -8.87 -14.39
C GLY A 174 5.36 -8.01 -13.13
N PHE A 175 6.50 -8.07 -12.44
CA PHE A 175 6.70 -7.24 -11.23
C PHE A 175 6.77 -5.73 -11.55
N ILE A 176 7.24 -5.35 -12.76
CA ILE A 176 7.34 -3.94 -13.20
C ILE A 176 6.03 -3.48 -13.88
N TRP A 177 4.91 -4.17 -13.65
CA TRP A 177 3.65 -3.89 -14.33
C TRP A 177 3.18 -2.41 -14.28
N PRO A 178 3.36 -1.62 -13.20
CA PRO A 178 2.83 -0.25 -13.19
C PRO A 178 3.51 0.63 -14.23
N VAL A 179 4.82 0.43 -14.43
CA VAL A 179 5.61 1.20 -15.39
C VAL A 179 5.34 0.71 -16.82
N SER A 180 5.31 -0.61 -17.04
CA SER A 180 5.05 -1.16 -18.37
C SER A 180 3.63 -0.88 -18.85
N ALA A 181 2.63 -0.99 -17.97
CA ALA A 181 1.25 -0.66 -18.27
C ALA A 181 1.09 0.84 -18.56
N TRP A 182 1.77 1.71 -17.80
CA TRP A 182 1.78 3.15 -18.07
C TRP A 182 2.44 3.48 -19.42
N GLN A 183 3.55 2.82 -19.75
CA GLN A 183 4.20 2.98 -21.05
C GLN A 183 3.26 2.55 -22.19
N GLU A 184 2.64 1.36 -22.12
CA GLU A 184 1.68 0.91 -23.14
C GLU A 184 0.44 1.80 -23.24
N PHE A 185 0.01 2.39 -22.12
CA PHE A 185 -1.11 3.33 -22.10
C PHE A 185 -0.74 4.63 -22.83
N THR A 186 0.44 5.19 -22.55
CA THR A 186 0.91 6.41 -23.21
C THR A 186 1.26 6.22 -24.68
N THR A 187 1.65 5.02 -25.10
CA THR A 187 1.90 4.70 -26.51
C THR A 187 0.62 4.36 -27.29
N GLY A 188 -0.53 4.22 -26.62
CA GLY A 188 -1.81 3.90 -27.25
C GLY A 188 -2.05 2.42 -27.54
N ASN A 189 -1.14 1.52 -27.13
CA ASN A 189 -1.25 0.07 -27.34
C ASN A 189 -2.01 -0.65 -26.20
N PHE A 190 -2.45 0.07 -25.18
CA PHE A 190 -3.16 -0.51 -24.04
C PHE A 190 -4.65 -0.78 -24.33
N LEU A 191 -5.29 0.09 -25.11
CA LEU A 191 -6.72 0.05 -25.45
C LEU A 191 -6.90 -0.33 -26.93
N VAL A 192 -8.01 -1.00 -27.22
CA VAL A 192 -8.47 -1.27 -28.60
C VAL A 192 -9.08 0.02 -29.18
N PRO A 193 -8.88 0.32 -30.48
CA PRO A 193 -9.50 1.50 -31.10
C PRO A 193 -11.03 1.40 -31.15
N ASP A 194 -11.71 2.54 -31.03
CA ASP A 194 -13.18 2.63 -31.03
C ASP A 194 -13.84 2.04 -32.30
N SER A 195 -13.10 1.96 -33.41
CA SER A 195 -13.58 1.40 -34.68
C SER A 195 -13.88 -0.10 -34.63
N GLU A 196 -13.28 -0.84 -33.69
CA GLU A 196 -13.50 -2.28 -33.53
C GLU A 196 -14.65 -2.59 -32.55
N ILE A 197 -15.19 -1.57 -31.89
CA ILE A 197 -16.30 -1.70 -30.97
C ILE A 197 -17.60 -1.55 -31.75
N THR A 198 -18.47 -2.57 -31.69
CA THR A 198 -19.77 -2.50 -32.35
C THR A 198 -20.65 -1.45 -31.64
N VAL A 199 -21.07 -0.42 -32.38
CA VAL A 199 -22.04 0.55 -31.89
C VAL A 199 -23.43 -0.07 -32.07
N SER A 200 -24.19 -0.23 -30.98
CA SER A 200 -25.57 -0.70 -31.08
C SER A 200 -26.42 0.28 -31.90
N PRO A 201 -27.31 -0.20 -32.79
CA PRO A 201 -28.29 0.68 -33.43
C PRO A 201 -29.12 1.36 -32.34
N ARG A 202 -29.19 2.70 -32.38
CA ARG A 202 -29.90 3.53 -31.40
C ARG A 202 -31.38 3.67 -31.76
#